data_AF-A0A354I3L3-F1
#
_entry.id   AF-A0A354I3L3-F1
#
_cell.length_a   1.000
_cell.length_b   1.000
_cell.length_c   1.000
_cell.angle_alpha   90.00
_cell.angle_beta   90.00
_cell.angle_gamma   90.00
#
_symmetry.space_group_name_H-M   'P 1'
#
loop_
_entity.id
_entity.type
_entity.pdbx_description
1 polymer ?
#
loop_
_entity_poly.entity_id
_entity_poly.type
_entity_poly.pdbx_seq_one_letter_code
_entity_poly.pdbx_strand_id
1 'polypeptide(L)'
;MNADTKISDFVTTCQNVGLTASFDASQQRFFISSANSGKGQGFKISAGALDTTQQQAVTDWKNAIGYDYLSSTDKKAVNKIFDSLQAGTTTYDKVKDSLQSYLNKSQEAGVTAYYQKKTTDDYNHDYFDYDANGKQTGLTSNGKAALAAYSNQTLNDVDSMTTKDQLAAANAMVTKKVAADMKTSTMKADILTGVTAGISDPNASSFLQASSADRATALTNAAQNYNSVMSSLNDAQGNIVGNTVGNEQLSGLGLNKVDGTEIKENSNDLGMVVVEASDAEITFNGATLTSSNSNISVNGLTLEVLDKTDSEISISVAKDTSAIYDTIKDFISEYNSILKTMNDYYNASSAKGYDVLTDDQKEAMTDSEIEKWEDKIKSSLLRRDDTLSSLISSFRSNMMGTVTASNGKTYGLSSLGITTSGKDWYEGGLLHIKGDEDDAEYMDEENKLEKLLTEDPDLVMQILTGVTNNLYADLQKKSSSTTMSSVFTFYNDKEMNSQLSDYKKDISKWEKKLAALEDRYYKQFTAMEKAMAGLNSQQNYFSSMLG
;
A
#
# COMPACT_ATOMS: atom_id res chain seq x y z
N MET A 1 5.61 31.55 -19.93
CA MET A 1 4.21 31.48 -20.40
C MET A 1 4.15 32.10 -21.79
N ASN A 2 3.36 31.56 -22.70
CA ASN A 2 3.12 32.11 -24.05
C ASN A 2 1.62 32.46 -24.21
N ALA A 3 1.23 32.96 -25.38
CA ALA A 3 -0.15 33.38 -25.67
C ALA A 3 -1.21 32.27 -25.49
N ASP A 4 -0.80 31.00 -25.51
CA ASP A 4 -1.70 29.83 -25.38
C ASP A 4 -1.78 29.26 -23.96
N THR A 5 -1.09 29.87 -22.98
CA THR A 5 -1.04 29.33 -21.62
C THR A 5 -2.39 29.49 -20.93
N LYS A 6 -3.00 28.37 -20.52
CA LYS A 6 -4.30 28.37 -19.83
C LYS A 6 -4.11 28.63 -18.34
N ILE A 7 -5.18 29.09 -17.68
CA ILE A 7 -5.26 29.22 -16.22
C ILE A 7 -4.85 27.91 -15.52
N SER A 8 -5.31 26.77 -16.04
CA SER A 8 -4.95 25.44 -15.53
C SER A 8 -3.46 25.14 -15.60
N ASP A 9 -2.78 25.66 -16.63
CA ASP A 9 -1.35 25.43 -16.83
C ASP A 9 -0.56 26.20 -15.78
N PHE A 10 -0.94 27.46 -15.51
CA PHE A 10 -0.33 28.27 -14.44
C PHE A 10 -0.49 27.63 -13.05
N VAL A 11 -1.71 27.20 -12.70
CA VAL A 11 -1.98 26.50 -11.44
C VAL A 11 -1.11 25.26 -11.31
N THR A 12 -1.01 24.47 -12.39
CA THR A 12 -0.16 23.26 -12.42
C THR A 12 1.32 23.60 -12.23
N THR A 13 1.81 24.68 -12.85
CA THR A 13 3.19 25.15 -12.67
C THR A 13 3.48 25.53 -11.22
N CYS A 14 2.60 26.30 -10.56
CA CYS A 14 2.73 26.61 -9.14
C CYS A 14 2.80 25.35 -8.27
N GLN A 15 1.93 24.36 -8.55
CA GLN A 15 1.92 23.08 -7.84
C GLN A 15 3.22 22.27 -8.05
N ASN A 16 3.79 22.30 -9.26
CA ASN A 16 5.03 21.59 -9.55
C ASN A 16 6.25 22.14 -8.81
N VAL A 17 6.24 23.44 -8.45
CA VAL A 17 7.32 24.08 -7.68
C VAL A 17 7.09 24.05 -6.16
N GLY A 18 6.09 23.27 -5.69
CA GLY A 18 5.83 23.05 -4.27
C GLY A 18 4.88 24.04 -3.60
N LEU A 19 4.17 24.86 -4.39
CA LEU A 19 3.10 25.73 -3.88
C LEU A 19 1.75 25.03 -3.93
N THR A 20 0.86 25.36 -3.01
CA THR A 20 -0.57 25.06 -3.15
C THR A 20 -1.19 26.16 -4.00
N ALA A 21 -1.77 25.81 -5.14
CA ALA A 21 -2.41 26.78 -6.03
C ALA A 21 -3.77 26.27 -6.51
N SER A 22 -4.74 27.19 -6.63
CA SER A 22 -6.05 26.94 -7.22
C SER A 22 -6.60 28.22 -7.88
N PHE A 23 -7.61 28.08 -8.74
CA PHE A 23 -8.33 29.19 -9.34
C PHE A 23 -9.83 29.03 -9.11
N ASP A 24 -10.46 30.02 -8.47
CA ASP A 24 -11.90 30.09 -8.29
C ASP A 24 -12.52 30.82 -9.49
N ALA A 25 -13.26 30.08 -10.31
CA ALA A 25 -13.93 30.63 -11.50
C ALA A 25 -15.12 31.54 -11.18
N SER A 26 -15.73 31.43 -9.99
CA SER A 26 -16.83 32.31 -9.57
C SER A 26 -16.30 33.66 -9.12
N GLN A 27 -15.18 33.66 -8.40
CA GLN A 27 -14.53 34.87 -7.90
C GLN A 27 -13.48 35.43 -8.87
N GLN A 28 -13.12 34.70 -9.92
CA GLN A 28 -12.04 35.02 -10.87
C GLN A 28 -10.70 35.28 -10.17
N ARG A 29 -10.36 34.44 -9.17
CA ARG A 29 -9.19 34.64 -8.30
C ARG A 29 -8.29 33.42 -8.22
N PHE A 30 -6.98 33.67 -8.23
CA PHE A 30 -5.97 32.69 -7.84
C PHE A 30 -5.79 32.69 -6.33
N PHE A 31 -5.73 31.49 -5.73
CA PHE A 31 -5.31 31.29 -4.35
C PHE A 31 -4.01 30.51 -4.37
N ILE A 32 -2.92 31.14 -3.91
CA ILE A 32 -1.57 30.59 -3.95
C ILE A 32 -0.96 30.73 -2.56
N SER A 33 -0.47 29.62 -2.02
CA SER A 33 0.23 29.57 -0.73
C SER A 33 1.38 28.59 -0.79
N SER A 34 2.33 28.72 0.12
CA SER A 34 3.30 27.65 0.35
C SER A 34 2.62 26.44 0.98
N ALA A 35 3.15 25.24 0.72
CA ALA A 35 2.64 24.01 1.34
C ALA A 35 2.91 23.95 2.85
N ASN A 36 3.97 24.62 3.30
CA ASN A 36 4.39 24.70 4.69
C ASN A 36 4.28 26.14 5.22
N SER A 37 4.19 26.28 6.54
CA SER A 37 4.15 27.58 7.24
C SER A 37 5.54 27.98 7.76
N GLY A 38 5.66 29.25 8.17
CA GLY A 38 6.86 29.81 8.77
C GLY A 38 7.55 30.84 7.88
N LYS A 39 8.38 31.69 8.49
CA LYS A 39 9.08 32.81 7.85
C LYS A 39 9.94 32.37 6.66
N GLY A 40 10.56 31.20 6.75
CA GLY A 40 11.37 30.61 5.68
C GLY A 40 10.57 30.10 4.47
N GLN A 41 9.24 30.06 4.55
CA GLN A 41 8.37 29.53 3.50
C GLN A 41 7.75 30.63 2.63
N GLY A 42 8.23 31.87 2.68
CA GLY A 42 7.83 32.90 1.73
C GLY A 42 8.15 32.50 0.29
N PHE A 43 7.27 32.85 -0.65
CA PHE A 43 7.47 32.57 -2.07
C PHE A 43 7.50 33.86 -2.90
N LYS A 44 8.10 33.75 -4.09
CA LYS A 44 8.17 34.85 -5.06
C LYS A 44 7.52 34.42 -6.37
N ILE A 45 6.82 35.33 -7.00
CA ILE A 45 6.27 35.19 -8.35
C ILE A 45 6.78 36.37 -9.16
N SER A 46 7.47 36.09 -10.25
CA SER A 46 7.94 37.10 -11.19
C SER A 46 7.80 36.57 -12.60
N ALA A 47 7.58 37.45 -13.57
CA ALA A 47 7.64 37.08 -14.98
C ALA A 47 8.94 37.57 -15.60
N GLY A 48 9.63 36.65 -16.28
CA GLY A 48 10.70 36.93 -17.21
C GLY A 48 10.26 36.61 -18.64
N ALA A 49 10.55 37.46 -19.61
CA ALA A 49 10.50 37.07 -21.01
C ALA A 49 11.76 36.26 -21.35
N LEU A 50 11.61 35.08 -21.93
CA LEU A 50 12.75 34.38 -22.51
C LEU A 50 13.21 35.16 -23.76
N ASP A 51 14.50 35.44 -23.87
CA ASP A 51 15.06 36.03 -25.08
C ASP A 51 15.00 35.04 -26.27
N THR A 52 15.34 35.50 -27.47
CA THR A 52 15.29 34.67 -28.69
C THR A 52 16.20 33.44 -28.59
N THR A 53 17.36 33.55 -27.94
CA THR A 53 18.32 32.45 -27.76
C THR A 53 17.76 31.39 -26.83
N GLN A 54 17.15 31.83 -25.73
CA GLN A 54 16.49 30.98 -24.75
C GLN A 54 15.28 30.26 -25.35
N GLN A 55 14.44 30.97 -26.10
CA GLN A 55 13.32 30.38 -26.84
C GLN A 55 13.78 29.34 -27.87
N GLN A 56 14.88 29.61 -28.56
CA GLN A 56 15.48 28.63 -29.48
C GLN A 56 15.97 27.39 -28.73
N ALA A 57 16.63 27.56 -27.59
CA ALA A 57 17.08 26.43 -26.77
C ALA A 57 15.91 25.56 -26.27
N VAL A 58 14.76 26.16 -25.94
CA VAL A 58 13.52 25.40 -25.63
C VAL A 58 13.06 24.59 -26.83
N THR A 59 12.99 25.23 -28.00
CA THR A 59 12.51 24.63 -29.25
C THR A 59 13.40 23.45 -29.66
N ASP A 60 14.72 23.66 -29.69
CA ASP A 60 15.69 22.64 -30.07
C ASP A 60 15.61 21.42 -29.16
N TRP A 61 15.47 21.65 -27.85
CA TRP A 61 15.33 20.58 -26.89
C TRP A 61 14.03 19.79 -27.05
N LYS A 62 12.89 20.46 -27.23
CA LYS A 62 11.60 19.81 -27.48
C LYS A 62 11.62 18.97 -28.75
N ASN A 63 12.25 19.49 -29.80
CA ASN A 63 12.44 18.75 -31.05
C ASN A 63 13.33 17.52 -30.84
N ALA A 64 14.45 17.69 -30.13
CA ALA A 64 15.42 16.62 -29.89
C ALA A 64 14.89 15.48 -29.01
N ILE A 65 14.00 15.77 -28.05
CA ILE A 65 13.34 14.75 -27.23
C ILE A 65 12.09 14.15 -27.90
N GLY A 66 11.71 14.60 -29.09
CA GLY A 66 10.48 14.16 -29.75
C GLY A 66 9.23 14.50 -28.95
N TYR A 67 9.18 15.70 -28.36
CA TYR A 67 8.18 16.11 -27.38
C TYR A 67 6.74 15.87 -27.85
N ASP A 68 6.44 16.11 -29.12
CA ASP A 68 5.09 15.95 -29.67
C ASP A 68 4.58 14.50 -29.65
N TYR A 69 5.50 13.52 -29.68
CA TYR A 69 5.20 12.09 -29.64
C TYR A 69 5.05 11.53 -28.21
N LEU A 70 5.29 12.35 -27.18
CA LEU A 70 5.11 11.95 -25.79
C LEU A 70 3.63 11.97 -25.37
N SER A 71 3.27 11.05 -24.48
CA SER A 71 1.96 11.06 -23.82
C SER A 71 1.78 12.32 -22.96
N SER A 72 0.53 12.69 -22.63
CA SER A 72 0.27 13.81 -21.73
C SER A 72 0.94 13.66 -20.36
N THR A 73 1.08 12.43 -19.86
CA THR A 73 1.77 12.12 -18.60
C THR A 73 3.27 12.31 -18.73
N ASP A 74 3.88 11.79 -19.81
CA ASP A 74 5.32 11.94 -20.02
C ASP A 74 5.69 13.41 -20.30
N LYS A 75 4.87 14.16 -21.04
CA LYS A 75 5.04 15.62 -21.25
C LYS A 75 5.14 16.38 -19.93
N LYS A 76 4.29 16.05 -18.94
CA LYS A 76 4.35 16.65 -17.60
C LYS A 76 5.67 16.32 -16.89
N ALA A 77 6.12 15.07 -16.94
CA ALA A 77 7.36 14.67 -16.30
C ALA A 77 8.59 15.30 -16.95
N VAL A 78 8.61 15.40 -18.28
CA VAL A 78 9.63 16.07 -19.07
C VAL A 78 9.66 17.57 -18.76
N ASN A 79 8.50 18.23 -18.63
CA ASN A 79 8.43 19.63 -18.19
C ASN A 79 9.01 19.83 -16.78
N LYS A 80 8.80 18.91 -15.83
CA LYS A 80 9.43 19.02 -14.50
C LYS A 80 10.95 19.00 -14.56
N ILE A 81 11.53 18.18 -15.46
CA ILE A 81 12.98 18.17 -15.68
C ILE A 81 13.43 19.51 -16.26
N PHE A 82 12.70 20.03 -17.26
CA PHE A 82 12.95 21.32 -17.88
C PHE A 82 12.93 22.47 -16.85
N ASP A 83 11.90 22.49 -15.99
CA ASP A 83 11.74 23.48 -14.91
C ASP A 83 12.89 23.38 -13.89
N SER A 84 13.30 22.17 -13.53
CA SER A 84 14.39 21.94 -12.58
C SER A 84 15.76 22.38 -13.13
N LEU A 85 16.00 22.13 -14.41
CA LEU A 85 17.20 22.63 -15.11
C LEU A 85 17.17 24.15 -15.23
N GLN A 86 16.01 24.73 -15.54
CA GLN A 86 15.83 26.19 -15.61
C GLN A 86 16.09 26.87 -14.27
N ALA A 87 15.59 26.29 -13.19
CA ALA A 87 15.76 26.79 -11.83
C ALA A 87 17.18 26.53 -11.27
N GLY A 88 18.03 25.78 -11.98
CA GLY A 88 19.35 25.38 -11.49
C GLY A 88 19.32 24.42 -10.30
N THR A 89 18.18 23.80 -10.00
CA THR A 89 18.03 22.85 -8.89
C THR A 89 18.60 21.47 -9.22
N THR A 90 18.84 21.20 -10.51
CA THR A 90 19.51 19.99 -11.00
C THR A 90 20.49 20.31 -12.12
N THR A 91 21.22 19.29 -12.60
CA THR A 91 22.15 19.42 -13.74
C THR A 91 21.80 18.40 -14.81
N TYR A 92 22.24 18.65 -16.06
CA TYR A 92 22.08 17.69 -17.16
C TYR A 92 22.57 16.28 -16.77
N ASP A 93 23.76 16.18 -16.15
CA ASP A 93 24.35 14.89 -15.76
C ASP A 93 23.48 14.08 -14.81
N LYS A 94 22.69 14.74 -13.95
CA LYS A 94 21.78 14.08 -13.01
C LYS A 94 20.51 13.58 -13.67
N VAL A 95 20.10 14.18 -14.80
CA VAL A 95 18.80 13.90 -15.45
C VAL A 95 18.93 13.18 -16.78
N LYS A 96 20.14 13.04 -17.34
CA LYS A 96 20.39 12.45 -18.66
C LYS A 96 19.76 11.07 -18.86
N ASP A 97 19.79 10.20 -17.85
CA ASP A 97 19.22 8.85 -17.94
C ASP A 97 17.69 8.88 -18.00
N SER A 98 17.08 9.80 -17.25
CA SER A 98 15.63 10.03 -17.30
C SER A 98 15.23 10.59 -18.66
N LEU A 99 16.00 11.55 -19.19
CA LEU A 99 15.78 12.10 -20.53
C LEU A 99 15.93 11.03 -21.61
N GLN A 100 16.92 10.15 -21.50
CA GLN A 100 17.10 9.01 -22.42
C GLN A 100 15.91 8.06 -22.38
N SER A 101 15.33 7.81 -21.21
CA SER A 101 14.10 6.99 -21.08
C SER A 101 12.92 7.61 -21.82
N TYR A 102 12.69 8.92 -21.67
CA TYR A 102 11.63 9.62 -22.41
C TYR A 102 11.91 9.69 -23.92
N LEU A 103 13.18 9.84 -24.31
CA LEU A 103 13.57 9.74 -25.72
C LEU A 103 13.20 8.36 -26.28
N ASN A 104 13.51 7.28 -25.56
CA ASN A 104 13.17 5.93 -25.98
C ASN A 104 11.65 5.74 -26.18
N LYS A 105 10.83 6.30 -25.30
CA LYS A 105 9.37 6.28 -25.46
C LYS A 105 8.91 7.10 -26.67
N SER A 106 9.40 8.34 -26.81
CA SER A 106 9.00 9.25 -27.89
C SER A 106 9.36 8.71 -29.28
N GLN A 107 10.52 8.07 -29.43
CA GLN A 107 10.94 7.50 -30.71
C GLN A 107 10.12 6.27 -31.07
N GLU A 108 9.80 5.40 -30.11
CA GLU A 108 8.93 4.24 -30.35
C GLU A 108 7.52 4.69 -30.73
N ALA A 109 6.95 5.64 -29.98
CA ALA A 109 5.63 6.20 -30.25
C ALA A 109 5.58 6.90 -31.61
N GLY A 110 6.58 7.72 -31.93
CA GLY A 110 6.64 8.46 -33.18
C GLY A 110 6.80 7.56 -34.40
N VAL A 111 7.69 6.56 -34.33
CA VAL A 111 7.88 5.58 -35.43
C VAL A 111 6.64 4.70 -35.59
N THR A 112 6.03 4.25 -34.48
CA THR A 112 4.77 3.49 -34.52
C THR A 112 3.65 4.31 -35.15
N ALA A 113 3.50 5.58 -34.77
CA ALA A 113 2.50 6.47 -35.34
C ALA A 113 2.73 6.72 -36.84
N TYR A 114 3.99 6.83 -37.26
CA TYR A 114 4.34 6.92 -38.68
C TYR A 114 3.88 5.67 -39.46
N TYR A 115 4.24 4.47 -39.01
CA TYR A 115 3.84 3.24 -39.72
C TYR A 115 2.34 3.00 -39.68
N GLN A 116 1.68 3.35 -38.57
CA GLN A 116 0.22 3.30 -38.49
C GLN A 116 -0.42 4.26 -39.49
N LYS A 117 0.07 5.50 -39.58
CA LYS A 117 -0.39 6.47 -40.57
C LYS A 117 -0.13 5.99 -41.99
N LYS A 118 1.09 5.52 -42.29
CA LYS A 118 1.45 4.99 -43.60
C LYS A 118 0.53 3.83 -44.01
N THR A 119 0.31 2.85 -43.13
CA THR A 119 -0.58 1.70 -43.40
C THR A 119 -2.02 2.16 -43.62
N THR A 120 -2.48 3.15 -42.84
CA THR A 120 -3.81 3.74 -43.01
C THR A 120 -3.92 4.44 -44.36
N ASP A 121 -2.90 5.21 -44.76
CA ASP A 121 -2.85 5.92 -46.03
C ASP A 121 -2.80 4.93 -47.21
N ASP A 122 -2.06 3.84 -47.10
CA ASP A 122 -1.99 2.76 -48.09
C ASP A 122 -3.39 2.12 -48.28
N TYR A 123 -4.08 1.75 -47.19
CA TYR A 123 -5.46 1.25 -47.28
C TYR A 123 -6.44 2.28 -47.82
N ASN A 124 -6.28 3.54 -47.40
CA ASN A 124 -7.14 4.63 -47.81
C ASN A 124 -7.03 4.87 -49.31
N HIS A 125 -5.81 4.89 -49.83
CA HIS A 125 -5.51 4.99 -51.26
C HIS A 125 -6.11 3.83 -52.05
N ASP A 126 -6.00 2.61 -51.54
CA ASP A 126 -6.50 1.43 -52.24
C ASP A 126 -8.03 1.32 -52.23
N TYR A 127 -8.71 1.77 -51.17
CA TYR A 127 -10.12 1.48 -50.93
C TYR A 127 -11.09 2.63 -51.18
N PHE A 128 -10.64 3.88 -51.20
CA PHE A 128 -11.54 5.04 -51.27
C PHE A 128 -11.28 5.94 -52.47
N ASP A 129 -12.37 6.49 -53.01
CA ASP A 129 -12.34 7.57 -53.99
C ASP A 129 -12.36 8.93 -53.26
N TYR A 130 -11.58 9.89 -53.73
CA TYR A 130 -11.44 11.22 -53.12
C TYR A 130 -11.85 12.34 -54.08
N ASP A 131 -12.46 13.40 -53.54
CA ASP A 131 -12.63 14.65 -54.28
C ASP A 131 -11.36 15.51 -54.29
N ALA A 132 -11.40 16.63 -55.01
CA ALA A 132 -10.28 17.56 -55.12
C ALA A 132 -9.84 18.20 -53.78
N ASN A 133 -10.66 18.12 -52.73
CA ASN A 133 -10.36 18.64 -51.40
C ASN A 133 -9.90 17.52 -50.42
N GLY A 134 -9.69 16.30 -50.90
CA GLY A 134 -9.26 15.16 -50.08
C GLY A 134 -10.38 14.55 -49.24
N LYS A 135 -11.65 14.79 -49.57
CA LYS A 135 -12.79 14.15 -48.90
C LYS A 135 -13.15 12.83 -49.59
N GLN A 136 -13.37 11.78 -48.81
CA GLN A 136 -13.87 10.50 -49.31
C GLN A 136 -15.26 10.66 -49.93
N THR A 137 -15.43 10.20 -51.17
CA THR A 137 -16.67 10.31 -51.97
C THR A 137 -17.30 8.96 -52.29
N GLY A 138 -16.53 7.87 -52.22
CA GLY A 138 -16.98 6.52 -52.54
C GLY A 138 -15.92 5.47 -52.24
N LEU A 139 -16.21 4.23 -52.65
CA LEU A 139 -15.26 3.11 -52.57
C LEU A 139 -14.81 2.70 -53.96
N THR A 140 -13.52 2.43 -54.10
CA THR A 140 -12.95 1.79 -55.28
C THR A 140 -13.52 0.37 -55.44
N SER A 141 -13.33 -0.24 -56.62
CA SER A 141 -13.68 -1.65 -56.82
C SER A 141 -12.99 -2.58 -55.81
N ASN A 142 -11.74 -2.29 -55.45
CA ASN A 142 -10.98 -3.02 -54.44
C ASN A 142 -11.58 -2.81 -53.04
N GLY A 143 -11.96 -1.58 -52.70
CA GLY A 143 -12.62 -1.25 -51.43
C GLY A 143 -13.94 -1.99 -51.25
N LYS A 144 -14.79 -2.03 -52.29
CA LYS A 144 -16.06 -2.78 -52.28
C LYS A 144 -15.84 -4.28 -52.11
N ALA A 145 -14.92 -4.86 -52.87
CA ALA A 145 -14.60 -6.29 -52.76
C ALA A 145 -14.04 -6.64 -51.38
N ALA A 146 -13.16 -5.80 -50.83
CA ALA A 146 -12.59 -5.95 -49.50
C ALA A 146 -13.65 -5.85 -48.40
N LEU A 147 -14.62 -4.93 -48.53
CA LEU A 147 -15.72 -4.77 -47.58
C LEU A 147 -16.69 -5.96 -47.63
N ALA A 148 -17.05 -6.44 -48.82
CA ALA A 148 -17.90 -7.61 -49.01
C ALA A 148 -17.28 -8.86 -48.33
N ALA A 149 -15.99 -9.11 -48.57
CA ALA A 149 -15.26 -10.21 -47.93
C ALA A 149 -15.18 -10.05 -46.41
N TYR A 150 -14.92 -8.83 -45.92
CA TYR A 150 -14.79 -8.56 -44.48
C TYR A 150 -16.12 -8.71 -43.71
N SER A 151 -17.23 -8.32 -44.35
CA SER A 151 -18.58 -8.34 -43.76
C SER A 151 -19.33 -9.65 -44.03
N ASN A 152 -18.74 -10.59 -44.77
CA ASN A 152 -19.40 -11.81 -45.25
C ASN A 152 -20.69 -11.51 -46.03
N GLN A 153 -20.63 -10.52 -46.90
CA GLN A 153 -21.72 -10.08 -47.79
C GLN A 153 -21.34 -10.31 -49.26
N THR A 154 -22.32 -10.33 -50.16
CA THR A 154 -22.04 -10.32 -51.60
C THR A 154 -21.72 -8.92 -52.08
N LEU A 155 -21.09 -8.79 -53.25
CA LEU A 155 -20.79 -7.48 -53.85
C LEU A 155 -22.10 -6.69 -54.13
N ASN A 156 -23.17 -7.38 -54.52
CA ASN A 156 -24.49 -6.79 -54.74
C ASN A 156 -25.11 -6.23 -53.45
N ASP A 157 -24.89 -6.89 -52.31
CA ASP A 157 -25.37 -6.39 -51.01
C ASP A 157 -24.66 -5.09 -50.65
N VAL A 158 -23.35 -5.02 -50.86
CA VAL A 158 -22.55 -3.80 -50.65
C VAL A 158 -22.98 -2.70 -51.61
N ASP A 159 -23.18 -3.00 -52.90
CA ASP A 159 -23.63 -2.02 -53.91
C ASP A 159 -25.04 -1.48 -53.65
N SER A 160 -25.87 -2.24 -52.92
CA SER A 160 -27.22 -1.82 -52.51
C SER A 160 -27.23 -0.88 -51.31
N MET A 161 -26.11 -0.73 -50.59
CA MET A 161 -25.97 0.21 -49.48
C MET A 161 -25.90 1.66 -49.97
N THR A 162 -26.28 2.61 -49.11
CA THR A 162 -26.01 4.02 -49.40
C THR A 162 -24.50 4.29 -49.37
N THR A 163 -24.01 5.26 -50.14
CA THR A 163 -22.59 5.65 -50.13
C THR A 163 -22.10 6.03 -48.74
N LYS A 164 -22.96 6.67 -47.94
CA LYS A 164 -22.64 7.02 -46.54
C LYS A 164 -22.38 5.78 -45.69
N ASP A 165 -23.21 4.75 -45.84
CA ASP A 165 -23.08 3.51 -45.07
C ASP A 165 -21.88 2.67 -45.54
N GLN A 166 -21.62 2.66 -46.85
CA GLN A 166 -20.41 2.04 -47.42
C GLN A 166 -19.14 2.68 -46.84
N LEU A 167 -19.04 4.00 -46.85
CA LEU A 167 -17.89 4.75 -46.33
C LEU A 167 -17.71 4.52 -44.82
N ALA A 168 -18.79 4.54 -44.04
CA ALA A 168 -18.72 4.28 -42.60
C ALA A 168 -18.23 2.86 -42.31
N ALA A 169 -18.77 1.86 -42.99
CA ALA A 169 -18.38 0.46 -42.82
C ALA A 169 -16.94 0.19 -43.27
N ALA A 170 -16.51 0.78 -44.39
CA ALA A 170 -15.13 0.66 -44.88
C ALA A 170 -14.12 1.34 -43.94
N ASN A 171 -14.42 2.53 -43.40
CA ASN A 171 -13.54 3.19 -42.43
C ASN A 171 -13.38 2.37 -41.14
N ALA A 172 -14.47 1.76 -40.66
CA ALA A 172 -14.42 0.83 -39.52
C ALA A 172 -13.59 -0.43 -39.84
N MET A 173 -13.72 -0.97 -41.05
CA MET A 173 -12.91 -2.09 -41.53
C MET A 173 -11.42 -1.71 -41.57
N VAL A 174 -11.06 -0.58 -42.19
CA VAL A 174 -9.66 -0.12 -42.30
C VAL A 174 -9.04 0.04 -40.93
N THR A 175 -9.75 0.66 -39.99
CA THR A 175 -9.27 0.80 -38.60
C THR A 175 -8.90 -0.55 -37.98
N LYS A 176 -9.73 -1.58 -38.19
CA LYS A 176 -9.47 -2.93 -37.67
C LYS A 176 -8.35 -3.65 -38.43
N LYS A 177 -8.26 -3.49 -39.75
CA LYS A 177 -7.19 -4.05 -40.57
C LYS A 177 -5.83 -3.46 -40.21
N VAL A 178 -5.73 -2.14 -40.10
CA VAL A 178 -4.52 -1.45 -39.62
C VAL A 178 -4.12 -1.97 -38.25
N ALA A 179 -5.07 -2.06 -37.30
CA ALA A 179 -4.78 -2.59 -35.96
C ALA A 179 -4.31 -4.06 -35.97
N ALA A 180 -4.73 -4.87 -36.95
CA ALA A 180 -4.25 -6.24 -37.14
C ALA A 180 -2.84 -6.26 -37.75
N ASP A 181 -2.59 -5.46 -38.78
CA ASP A 181 -1.29 -5.39 -39.47
C ASP A 181 -0.18 -4.87 -38.55
N MET A 182 -0.50 -3.89 -37.70
CA MET A 182 0.41 -3.38 -36.67
C MET A 182 0.88 -4.46 -35.66
N LYS A 183 0.20 -5.60 -35.58
CA LYS A 183 0.57 -6.71 -34.69
C LYS A 183 1.43 -7.78 -35.37
N THR A 184 1.54 -7.74 -36.70
CA THR A 184 2.31 -8.72 -37.47
C THR A 184 3.80 -8.66 -37.12
N SER A 185 4.50 -9.79 -37.30
CA SER A 185 5.95 -9.85 -37.07
C SER A 185 6.73 -8.93 -38.01
N THR A 186 6.28 -8.79 -39.26
CA THR A 186 6.88 -7.89 -40.25
C THR A 186 6.78 -6.43 -39.80
N MET A 187 5.58 -5.96 -39.44
CA MET A 187 5.41 -4.56 -39.02
C MET A 187 6.18 -4.25 -37.74
N LYS A 188 6.25 -5.19 -36.80
CA LYS A 188 7.10 -5.03 -35.60
C LYS A 188 8.59 -4.91 -35.95
N ALA A 189 9.06 -5.64 -36.95
CA ALA A 189 10.44 -5.54 -37.42
C ALA A 189 10.70 -4.20 -38.13
N ASP A 190 9.74 -3.70 -38.92
CA ASP A 190 9.82 -2.40 -39.59
C ASP A 190 9.85 -1.25 -38.59
N ILE A 191 9.01 -1.30 -37.54
CA ILE A 191 9.02 -0.34 -36.44
C ILE A 191 10.37 -0.38 -35.71
N LEU A 192 10.88 -1.56 -35.36
CA LEU A 192 12.17 -1.71 -34.70
C LEU A 192 13.31 -1.13 -35.56
N THR A 193 13.25 -1.36 -36.88
CA THR A 193 14.20 -0.82 -37.84
C THR A 193 14.11 0.71 -37.90
N GLY A 194 12.90 1.27 -38.00
CA GLY A 194 12.68 2.72 -38.01
C GLY A 194 13.08 3.41 -36.70
N VAL A 195 12.96 2.72 -35.56
CA VAL A 195 13.49 3.20 -34.28
C VAL A 195 15.02 3.20 -34.31
N THR A 196 15.63 2.09 -34.73
CA THR A 196 17.08 1.89 -34.64
C THR A 196 17.85 2.73 -35.67
N ALA A 197 17.46 2.65 -36.94
CA ALA A 197 18.17 3.24 -38.08
C ALA A 197 17.54 4.56 -38.58
N GLY A 198 16.32 4.89 -38.14
CA GLY A 198 15.55 6.00 -38.68
C GLY A 198 14.67 5.58 -39.86
N ILE A 199 13.74 6.46 -40.23
CA ILE A 199 12.80 6.25 -41.34
C ILE A 199 13.36 6.87 -42.62
N SER A 200 13.51 6.08 -43.67
CA SER A 200 13.96 6.53 -45.00
C SER A 200 12.83 7.11 -45.86
N ASP A 201 12.05 8.04 -45.29
CA ASP A 201 11.04 8.82 -46.00
C ASP A 201 11.38 10.31 -45.86
N PRO A 202 11.65 11.04 -46.96
CA PRO A 202 11.96 12.47 -46.90
C PRO A 202 10.81 13.33 -46.36
N ASN A 203 9.57 12.81 -46.35
CA ASN A 203 8.41 13.49 -45.80
C ASN A 203 8.20 13.23 -44.30
N ALA A 204 8.93 12.28 -43.70
CA ALA A 204 8.91 12.09 -42.26
C ALA A 204 9.57 13.29 -41.55
N SER A 205 9.25 13.52 -40.28
CA SER A 205 9.91 14.58 -39.51
C SER A 205 11.41 14.30 -39.38
N SER A 206 12.22 15.36 -39.25
CA SER A 206 13.68 15.22 -39.06
C SER A 206 14.02 14.35 -37.85
N PHE A 207 13.22 14.40 -36.79
CA PHE A 207 13.32 13.51 -35.63
C PHE A 207 13.17 12.03 -36.03
N LEU A 208 12.18 11.70 -36.85
CA LEU A 208 11.92 10.31 -37.27
C LEU A 208 12.91 9.80 -38.32
N GLN A 209 13.46 10.67 -39.15
CA GLN A 209 14.51 10.32 -40.12
C GLN A 209 15.84 9.95 -39.44
N ALA A 210 16.14 10.55 -38.29
CA ALA A 210 17.38 10.29 -37.55
C ALA A 210 17.43 8.87 -36.95
N SER A 211 18.63 8.30 -36.86
CA SER A 211 18.85 7.04 -36.15
C SER A 211 18.69 7.19 -34.64
N SER A 212 18.52 6.09 -33.92
CA SER A 212 18.47 6.10 -32.44
C SER A 212 19.71 6.76 -31.80
N ALA A 213 20.90 6.52 -32.36
CA ALA A 213 22.15 7.11 -31.89
C ALA A 213 22.23 8.63 -32.16
N ASP A 214 21.75 9.06 -33.32
CA ASP A 214 21.72 10.48 -33.69
C ASP A 214 20.71 11.26 -32.85
N ARG A 215 19.53 10.66 -32.57
CA ARG A 215 18.54 11.23 -31.66
C ARG A 215 19.11 11.41 -30.25
N ALA A 216 19.82 10.41 -29.72
CA ALA A 216 20.46 10.51 -28.40
C ALA A 216 21.54 11.60 -28.35
N THR A 217 22.32 11.74 -29.43
CA THR A 217 23.32 12.80 -29.56
C THR A 217 22.68 14.19 -29.64
N ALA A 218 21.62 14.34 -30.45
CA ALA A 218 20.87 15.58 -30.59
C ALA A 218 20.26 16.00 -29.24
N LEU A 219 19.67 15.06 -28.50
CA LEU A 219 19.12 15.32 -27.17
C LEU A 219 20.21 15.76 -26.18
N THR A 220 21.36 15.08 -26.17
CA THR A 220 22.49 15.44 -25.32
C THR A 220 22.91 16.88 -25.57
N ASN A 221 23.14 17.24 -26.83
CA ASN A 221 23.58 18.57 -27.22
C ASN A 221 22.54 19.63 -26.88
N ALA A 222 21.27 19.39 -27.21
CA ALA A 222 20.19 20.33 -26.95
C ALA A 222 19.96 20.53 -25.45
N ALA A 223 20.04 19.46 -24.64
CA ALA A 223 19.84 19.52 -23.20
C ALA A 223 20.99 20.22 -22.47
N GLN A 224 22.24 19.99 -22.90
CA GLN A 224 23.40 20.71 -22.39
C GLN A 224 23.36 22.19 -22.76
N ASN A 225 23.03 22.52 -24.00
CA ASN A 225 22.84 23.91 -24.44
C ASN A 225 21.72 24.59 -23.65
N TYR A 226 20.57 23.92 -23.51
CA TYR A 226 19.47 24.41 -22.70
C TYR A 226 19.89 24.70 -21.25
N ASN A 227 20.55 23.75 -20.59
CA ASN A 227 21.04 23.91 -19.23
C ASN A 227 22.03 25.08 -19.11
N SER A 228 22.92 25.25 -20.09
CA SER A 228 23.88 26.36 -20.14
C SER A 228 23.18 27.71 -20.34
N VAL A 229 22.31 27.82 -21.34
CA VAL A 229 21.59 29.06 -21.66
C VAL A 229 20.69 29.47 -20.50
N MET A 230 19.99 28.54 -19.86
CA MET A 230 19.12 28.86 -18.73
C MET A 230 19.89 29.14 -17.44
N SER A 231 21.09 28.59 -17.24
CA SER A 231 21.92 28.93 -16.08
C SER A 231 22.35 30.41 -16.06
N SER A 232 22.36 31.08 -17.22
CA SER A 232 22.62 32.52 -17.33
C SER A 232 21.43 33.42 -16.97
N LEU A 233 20.24 32.84 -16.73
CA LEU A 233 19.06 33.60 -16.31
C LEU A 233 19.11 34.03 -14.85
N ASN A 234 19.85 33.35 -13.98
CA ASN A 234 19.78 33.58 -12.55
C ASN A 234 21.10 34.17 -12.02
N ASP A 235 21.04 35.19 -11.16
CA ASP A 235 22.21 35.61 -10.39
C ASP A 235 22.56 34.54 -9.35
N ALA A 236 23.68 34.73 -8.65
CA ALA A 236 24.08 33.87 -7.55
C ALA A 236 23.07 33.82 -6.39
N GLN A 237 22.02 34.66 -6.40
CA GLN A 237 20.93 34.70 -5.45
C GLN A 237 19.62 34.10 -6.01
N GLY A 238 19.62 33.57 -7.24
CA GLY A 238 18.44 32.97 -7.87
C GLY A 238 17.46 33.98 -8.47
N ASN A 239 17.81 35.26 -8.57
CA ASN A 239 16.96 36.26 -9.22
C ASN A 239 17.20 36.27 -10.73
N ILE A 240 16.14 36.52 -11.50
CA ILE A 240 16.25 36.63 -12.96
C ILE A 240 17.12 37.86 -13.32
N VAL A 241 18.31 37.62 -13.90
CA VAL A 241 19.25 38.64 -14.39
C VAL A 241 18.91 38.99 -15.83
N GLY A 242 18.83 40.29 -16.11
CA GLY A 242 18.80 40.80 -17.49
C GLY A 242 17.43 41.07 -18.10
N ASN A 243 16.31 40.80 -17.42
CA ASN A 243 14.99 41.16 -17.93
C ASN A 243 14.44 42.43 -17.27
N THR A 244 14.62 43.58 -17.92
CA THR A 244 13.97 44.86 -17.59
C THR A 244 12.58 44.98 -18.25
N VAL A 245 12.06 43.90 -18.86
CA VAL A 245 10.71 43.89 -19.41
C VAL A 245 9.76 43.59 -18.24
N GLY A 246 8.90 44.54 -17.93
CA GLY A 246 8.01 44.53 -16.76
C GLY A 246 7.16 43.26 -16.65
N ASN A 247 6.60 43.02 -15.46
CA ASN A 247 5.74 41.87 -15.13
C ASN A 247 4.38 41.89 -15.89
N GLU A 248 4.32 42.50 -17.06
CA GLU A 248 3.11 42.65 -17.89
C GLU A 248 2.51 41.29 -18.27
N GLN A 249 3.33 40.24 -18.36
CA GLN A 249 2.85 38.88 -18.61
C GLN A 249 2.05 38.31 -17.42
N LEU A 250 2.31 38.77 -16.18
CA LEU A 250 1.49 38.40 -15.02
C LEU A 250 0.15 39.15 -15.05
N SER A 251 0.09 40.33 -15.65
CA SER A 251 -1.14 41.13 -15.74
C SER A 251 -2.22 40.43 -16.58
N GLY A 252 -1.83 39.62 -17.57
CA GLY A 252 -2.76 38.74 -18.30
C GLY A 252 -3.46 37.69 -17.43
N LEU A 253 -2.94 37.43 -16.23
CA LEU A 253 -3.54 36.56 -15.21
C LEU A 253 -4.14 37.36 -14.04
N GLY A 254 -4.18 38.68 -14.13
CA GLY A 254 -4.60 39.54 -13.01
C GLY A 254 -3.60 39.54 -11.84
N LEU A 255 -2.33 39.21 -12.08
CA LEU A 255 -1.27 39.16 -11.08
C LEU A 255 -0.23 40.27 -11.30
N ASN A 256 0.48 40.63 -10.25
CA ASN A 256 1.71 41.43 -10.31
C ASN A 256 2.86 40.64 -9.67
N LYS A 257 4.06 41.23 -9.63
CA LYS A 257 5.20 40.67 -8.91
C LYS A 257 4.84 40.39 -7.46
N VAL A 258 5.16 39.20 -6.99
CA VAL A 258 5.19 38.84 -5.57
C VAL A 258 6.66 38.69 -5.20
N ASP A 259 7.16 39.54 -4.32
CA ASP A 259 8.55 39.50 -3.83
C ASP A 259 8.67 39.01 -2.37
N GLY A 260 7.55 38.62 -1.78
CA GLY A 260 7.43 38.14 -0.40
C GLY A 260 6.98 39.22 0.57
N THR A 261 6.83 40.48 0.13
CA THR A 261 6.33 41.57 0.97
C THR A 261 4.80 41.64 0.97
N GLU A 262 4.22 42.17 2.06
CA GLU A 262 2.78 42.38 2.16
C GLU A 262 2.27 43.31 1.04
N ILE A 263 1.19 42.88 0.38
CA ILE A 263 0.45 43.71 -0.58
C ILE A 263 -1.01 43.70 -0.13
N LYS A 264 -1.57 44.89 0.07
CA LYS A 264 -2.97 45.06 0.49
C LYS A 264 -3.85 45.17 -0.74
N GLU A 265 -5.08 44.67 -0.62
CA GLU A 265 -6.04 44.65 -1.73
C GLU A 265 -6.25 46.04 -2.35
N ASN A 266 -6.36 47.07 -1.50
CA ASN A 266 -6.60 48.44 -1.93
C ASN A 266 -5.32 49.21 -2.30
N SER A 267 -4.14 48.57 -2.29
CA SER A 267 -2.86 49.23 -2.63
C SER A 267 -2.43 48.99 -4.08
N ASN A 268 -3.26 48.34 -4.90
CA ASN A 268 -2.96 48.06 -6.31
C ASN A 268 -4.24 47.95 -7.16
N ASP A 269 -4.14 48.27 -8.46
CA ASP A 269 -5.29 48.30 -9.37
C ASP A 269 -5.83 46.92 -9.76
N LEU A 270 -5.12 45.84 -9.41
CA LEU A 270 -5.51 44.46 -9.69
C LEU A 270 -6.29 43.80 -8.52
N GLY A 271 -6.40 44.49 -7.37
CA GLY A 271 -7.00 43.90 -6.17
C GLY A 271 -6.24 42.68 -5.64
N MET A 272 -4.94 42.58 -5.91
CA MET A 272 -4.09 41.48 -5.46
C MET A 272 -3.80 41.60 -3.96
N VAL A 273 -3.71 40.48 -3.24
CA VAL A 273 -3.34 40.41 -1.82
C VAL A 273 -2.15 39.48 -1.65
N VAL A 274 -1.15 39.91 -0.87
CA VAL A 274 -0.03 39.08 -0.44
C VAL A 274 0.08 39.18 1.07
N VAL A 275 0.06 38.04 1.74
CA VAL A 275 0.32 37.92 3.18
C VAL A 275 1.77 37.49 3.36
N GLU A 276 2.54 38.24 4.14
CA GLU A 276 3.94 37.92 4.43
C GLU A 276 4.03 36.66 5.30
N ALA A 277 5.00 35.80 5.01
CA ALA A 277 5.25 34.60 5.81
C ALA A 277 5.94 34.96 7.14
N SER A 278 5.42 34.43 8.25
CA SER A 278 5.95 34.64 9.60
C SER A 278 6.01 33.35 10.41
N ASP A 279 6.90 33.32 11.40
CA ASP A 279 6.91 32.27 12.43
C ASP A 279 5.96 32.65 13.57
N ALA A 280 5.40 31.65 14.25
CA ALA A 280 4.75 31.83 15.53
C ALA A 280 5.81 32.16 16.60
N GLU A 281 5.47 33.05 17.53
CA GLU A 281 6.36 33.47 18.62
C GLU A 281 5.58 33.52 19.92
N ILE A 282 6.12 32.90 20.98
CA ILE A 282 5.60 33.00 22.35
C ILE A 282 6.71 33.39 23.33
N THR A 283 6.31 33.93 24.48
CA THR A 283 7.22 34.11 25.63
C THR A 283 6.81 33.13 26.72
N PHE A 284 7.66 32.14 27.00
CA PHE A 284 7.43 31.11 28.02
C PHE A 284 8.40 31.32 29.18
N ASN A 285 7.89 31.71 30.37
CA ASN A 285 8.69 32.01 31.56
C ASN A 285 9.89 32.96 31.30
N GLY A 286 9.68 33.97 30.45
CA GLY A 286 10.70 34.96 30.08
C GLY A 286 11.63 34.55 28.92
N ALA A 287 11.50 33.35 28.37
CA ALA A 287 12.22 32.93 27.17
C ALA A 287 11.35 33.06 25.92
N THR A 288 11.86 33.73 24.88
CA THR A 288 11.19 33.79 23.58
C THR A 288 11.41 32.49 22.82
N LEU A 289 10.31 31.86 22.40
CA LEU A 289 10.31 30.64 21.60
C LEU A 289 9.63 30.93 20.27
N THR A 290 10.21 30.43 19.19
CA THR A 290 9.67 30.57 17.84
C THR A 290 9.38 29.19 17.24
N SER A 291 8.37 29.12 16.38
CA SER A 291 8.05 27.93 15.61
C SER A 291 7.54 28.30 14.23
N SER A 292 7.88 27.48 13.24
CA SER A 292 7.36 27.64 11.87
C SER A 292 5.87 27.28 11.75
N ASN A 293 5.25 26.75 12.81
CA ASN A 293 3.83 26.45 12.87
C ASN A 293 3.25 26.88 14.23
N SER A 294 1.94 26.65 14.41
CA SER A 294 1.24 26.97 15.66
C SER A 294 1.57 26.05 16.84
N ASN A 295 2.40 25.02 16.68
CA ASN A 295 2.74 24.08 17.75
C ASN A 295 4.16 24.34 18.28
N ILE A 296 4.29 24.49 19.58
CA ILE A 296 5.55 24.76 20.26
C ILE A 296 5.76 23.73 21.36
N SER A 297 6.75 22.86 21.18
CA SER A 297 7.15 21.91 22.21
C SER A 297 8.18 22.53 23.15
N VAL A 298 7.88 22.55 24.45
CA VAL A 298 8.75 23.13 25.48
C VAL A 298 8.58 22.40 26.80
N ASN A 299 9.69 22.00 27.44
CA ASN A 299 9.70 21.38 28.78
C ASN A 299 8.71 20.19 28.94
N GLY A 300 8.60 19.34 27.91
CA GLY A 300 7.66 18.20 27.89
C GLY A 300 6.20 18.55 27.60
N LEU A 301 5.87 19.83 27.42
CA LEU A 301 4.57 20.31 26.96
C LEU A 301 4.58 20.48 25.44
N THR A 302 3.41 20.30 24.83
CA THR A 302 3.14 20.77 23.46
C THR A 302 2.07 21.84 23.55
N LEU A 303 2.43 23.08 23.19
CA LEU A 303 1.55 24.23 23.23
C LEU A 303 1.02 24.51 21.83
N GLU A 304 -0.30 24.52 21.66
CA GLU A 304 -0.96 24.95 20.44
C GLU A 304 -1.36 26.42 20.56
N VAL A 305 -0.73 27.27 19.75
CA VAL A 305 -0.93 28.72 19.69
C VAL A 305 -2.10 29.02 18.76
N LEU A 306 -3.22 29.44 19.35
CA LEU A 306 -4.45 29.71 18.60
C LEU A 306 -4.58 31.18 18.18
N ASP A 307 -4.24 32.10 19.09
CA ASP A 307 -4.33 33.53 18.83
C ASP A 307 -3.31 34.29 19.71
N LYS A 308 -3.10 35.56 19.38
CA LYS A 308 -2.29 36.47 20.18
C LYS A 308 -2.99 36.75 21.51
N THR A 309 -2.24 36.67 22.60
CA THR A 309 -2.75 36.97 23.93
C THR A 309 -2.48 38.43 24.30
N ASP A 310 -3.44 39.06 25.00
CA ASP A 310 -3.28 40.42 25.55
C ASP A 310 -2.68 40.41 26.97
N SER A 311 -2.69 39.25 27.63
CA SER A 311 -2.18 39.05 29.00
C SER A 311 -1.49 37.68 29.16
N GLU A 312 -0.76 37.51 30.26
CA GLU A 312 -0.09 36.26 30.62
C GLU A 312 -1.09 35.15 30.95
N ILE A 313 -0.79 33.91 30.53
CA ILE A 313 -1.59 32.71 30.79
C ILE A 313 -0.81 31.79 31.72
N SER A 314 -1.45 31.28 32.78
CA SER A 314 -0.85 30.32 33.70
C SER A 314 -1.23 28.88 33.32
N ILE A 315 -0.24 28.00 33.25
CA ILE A 315 -0.40 26.57 32.92
C ILE A 315 0.08 25.74 34.13
N SER A 316 -0.76 24.83 34.62
CA SER A 316 -0.43 23.91 35.72
C SER A 316 -0.34 22.46 35.24
N VAL A 317 0.68 21.73 35.68
CA VAL A 317 0.86 20.30 35.38
C VAL A 317 0.64 19.48 36.65
N ALA A 318 -0.22 18.46 36.57
CA ALA A 318 -0.48 17.51 37.66
C ALA A 318 -0.31 16.06 37.15
N LYS A 319 0.04 15.12 38.06
CA LYS A 319 0.06 13.69 37.74
C LYS A 319 -1.38 13.18 37.64
N ASP A 320 -1.70 12.43 36.59
CA ASP A 320 -3.00 11.78 36.40
C ASP A 320 -3.02 10.41 37.10
N THR A 321 -3.61 10.34 38.29
CA THR A 321 -3.70 9.11 39.08
C THR A 321 -4.79 8.16 38.60
N SER A 322 -5.85 8.69 37.96
CA SER A 322 -6.95 7.91 37.38
C SER A 322 -6.45 7.01 36.25
N ALA A 323 -5.69 7.55 35.30
CA ALA A 323 -5.17 6.76 34.19
C ALA A 323 -4.25 5.61 34.65
N ILE A 324 -3.49 5.82 35.73
CA ILE A 324 -2.63 4.77 36.31
C ILE A 324 -3.49 3.69 36.98
N TYR A 325 -4.55 4.08 37.70
CA TYR A 325 -5.49 3.13 38.31
C TYR A 325 -6.14 2.24 37.25
N ASP A 326 -6.66 2.84 36.18
CA ASP A 326 -7.30 2.11 35.07
C ASP A 326 -6.33 1.11 34.42
N THR A 327 -5.09 1.53 34.19
CA THR A 327 -4.05 0.63 33.64
C THR A 327 -3.80 -0.59 34.53
N ILE A 328 -3.80 -0.41 35.86
CA ILE A 328 -3.63 -1.52 36.81
C ILE A 328 -4.87 -2.42 36.78
N LYS A 329 -6.08 -1.84 36.73
CA LYS A 329 -7.34 -2.58 36.65
C LYS A 329 -7.45 -3.43 35.39
N ASP A 330 -7.04 -2.89 34.24
CA ASP A 330 -6.98 -3.62 32.97
C ASP A 330 -6.02 -4.81 33.05
N PHE A 331 -4.82 -4.59 33.59
CA PHE A 331 -3.86 -5.67 33.79
C PHE A 331 -4.40 -6.79 34.70
N ILE A 332 -5.07 -6.44 35.81
CA ILE A 332 -5.70 -7.43 36.70
C ILE A 332 -6.81 -8.19 35.98
N SER A 333 -7.59 -7.50 35.13
CA SER A 333 -8.63 -8.13 34.32
C SER A 333 -8.07 -9.13 33.31
N GLU A 334 -6.97 -8.78 32.62
CA GLU A 334 -6.28 -9.71 31.71
C GLU A 334 -5.69 -10.91 32.45
N TYR A 335 -5.02 -10.68 33.60
CA TYR A 335 -4.52 -11.74 34.47
C TYR A 335 -5.65 -12.71 34.86
N ASN A 336 -6.79 -12.17 35.31
CA ASN A 336 -7.94 -12.96 35.72
C ASN A 336 -8.53 -13.77 34.57
N SER A 337 -8.64 -13.18 33.38
CA SER A 337 -9.13 -13.86 32.19
C SER A 337 -8.26 -15.06 31.80
N ILE A 338 -6.95 -14.87 31.80
CA ILE A 338 -5.99 -15.95 31.47
C ILE A 338 -6.03 -17.04 32.55
N LEU A 339 -5.96 -16.67 33.83
CA LEU A 339 -5.99 -17.63 34.93
C LEU A 339 -7.30 -18.42 34.97
N LYS A 340 -8.45 -17.76 34.74
CA LYS A 340 -9.76 -18.42 34.62
C LYS A 340 -9.78 -19.42 33.48
N THR A 341 -9.32 -19.02 32.30
CA THR A 341 -9.26 -19.92 31.13
C THR A 341 -8.39 -21.15 31.41
N MET A 342 -7.23 -20.97 32.05
CA MET A 342 -6.38 -22.08 32.46
C MET A 342 -7.07 -22.98 33.50
N ASN A 343 -7.72 -22.39 34.51
CA ASN A 343 -8.48 -23.13 35.51
C ASN A 343 -9.63 -23.94 34.90
N ASP A 344 -10.36 -23.38 33.94
CA ASP A 344 -11.48 -24.03 33.26
C ASP A 344 -11.00 -25.25 32.46
N TYR A 345 -9.93 -25.11 31.68
CA TYR A 345 -9.32 -26.23 30.95
C TYR A 345 -8.75 -27.29 31.89
N TYR A 346 -8.06 -26.88 32.95
CA TYR A 346 -7.47 -27.81 33.92
C TYR A 346 -8.54 -28.60 34.70
N ASN A 347 -9.66 -27.96 35.04
CA ASN A 347 -10.77 -28.53 35.80
C ASN A 347 -11.89 -29.09 34.91
N ALA A 348 -11.70 -29.16 33.59
CA ALA A 348 -12.72 -29.61 32.65
C ALA A 348 -13.34 -30.97 33.04
N SER A 349 -14.61 -31.14 32.67
CA SER A 349 -15.34 -32.40 32.91
C SER A 349 -14.72 -33.55 32.12
N SER A 350 -14.65 -34.74 32.71
CA SER A 350 -14.08 -35.92 32.04
C SER A 350 -14.87 -36.30 30.77
N ALA A 351 -14.14 -36.65 29.71
CA ALA A 351 -14.66 -37.29 28.49
C ALA A 351 -14.61 -38.83 28.54
N LYS A 352 -14.61 -39.44 29.73
CA LYS A 352 -14.58 -40.90 29.88
C LYS A 352 -15.73 -41.55 29.12
N GLY A 353 -15.41 -42.48 28.22
CA GLY A 353 -16.39 -43.16 27.35
C GLY A 353 -16.60 -42.52 25.98
N TYR A 354 -15.86 -41.46 25.65
CA TYR A 354 -15.84 -40.82 24.34
C TYR A 354 -14.47 -41.08 23.69
N ASP A 355 -14.45 -41.91 22.67
CA ASP A 355 -13.26 -42.17 21.85
C ASP A 355 -13.35 -41.43 20.51
N VAL A 356 -12.21 -41.30 19.80
CA VAL A 356 -12.18 -40.69 18.46
C VAL A 356 -13.01 -41.55 17.49
N LEU A 357 -13.97 -40.93 16.83
CA LEU A 357 -14.89 -41.61 15.91
C LEU A 357 -14.16 -42.08 14.65
N THR A 358 -14.43 -43.32 14.23
CA THR A 358 -14.04 -43.83 12.91
C THR A 358 -14.93 -43.24 11.82
N ASP A 359 -14.49 -43.34 10.55
CA ASP A 359 -15.27 -42.83 9.42
C ASP A 359 -16.65 -43.50 9.34
N ASP A 360 -16.72 -44.82 9.50
CA ASP A 360 -18.00 -45.57 9.56
C ASP A 360 -18.92 -45.11 10.70
N GLN A 361 -18.35 -44.74 11.86
CA GLN A 361 -19.13 -44.22 13.00
C GLN A 361 -19.65 -42.82 12.72
N LYS A 362 -18.87 -41.98 12.02
CA LYS A 362 -19.31 -40.65 11.59
C LYS A 362 -20.43 -40.75 10.57
N GLU A 363 -20.35 -41.65 9.59
CA GLU A 363 -21.42 -41.87 8.61
C GLU A 363 -22.74 -42.34 9.24
N ALA A 364 -22.67 -42.99 10.41
CA ALA A 364 -23.83 -43.45 11.17
C ALA A 364 -24.42 -42.42 12.14
N MET A 365 -23.82 -41.23 12.27
CA MET A 365 -24.23 -40.17 13.20
C MET A 365 -24.67 -38.91 12.46
N THR A 366 -25.49 -38.07 13.09
CA THR A 366 -25.81 -36.74 12.54
C THR A 366 -24.67 -35.75 12.81
N ASP A 367 -24.53 -34.72 11.97
CA ASP A 367 -23.48 -33.69 12.14
C ASP A 367 -23.47 -33.06 13.54
N SER A 368 -24.65 -32.80 14.12
CA SER A 368 -24.75 -32.22 15.48
C SER A 368 -24.32 -33.20 16.58
N GLU A 369 -24.51 -34.50 16.38
CA GLU A 369 -24.04 -35.53 17.30
C GLU A 369 -22.52 -35.69 17.21
N ILE A 370 -21.97 -35.65 15.98
CA ILE A 370 -20.52 -35.65 15.74
C ILE A 370 -19.88 -34.44 16.41
N GLU A 371 -20.41 -33.24 16.19
CA GLU A 371 -19.91 -31.99 16.77
C GLU A 371 -19.90 -32.07 18.31
N LYS A 372 -21.02 -32.44 18.93
CA LYS A 372 -21.09 -32.60 20.40
C LYS A 372 -20.12 -33.66 20.94
N TRP A 373 -19.92 -34.75 20.20
CA TRP A 373 -19.00 -35.81 20.58
C TRP A 373 -17.55 -35.33 20.51
N GLU A 374 -17.17 -34.68 19.41
CA GLU A 374 -15.84 -34.09 19.24
C GLU A 374 -15.58 -32.98 20.25
N ASP A 375 -16.54 -32.11 20.52
CA ASP A 375 -16.43 -31.03 21.50
C ASP A 375 -16.27 -31.59 22.92
N LYS A 376 -16.95 -32.69 23.25
CA LYS A 376 -16.77 -33.37 24.54
C LYS A 376 -15.34 -33.88 24.72
N ILE A 377 -14.73 -34.40 23.66
CA ILE A 377 -13.34 -34.87 23.68
C ILE A 377 -12.38 -33.67 23.76
N LYS A 378 -12.54 -32.68 22.88
CA LYS A 378 -11.67 -31.50 22.77
C LYS A 378 -11.68 -30.68 24.07
N SER A 379 -12.84 -30.47 24.69
CA SER A 379 -12.96 -29.73 25.95
C SER A 379 -12.28 -30.43 27.15
N SER A 380 -12.09 -31.75 27.11
CA SER A 380 -11.40 -32.50 28.17
C SER A 380 -9.90 -32.70 27.90
N LEU A 381 -9.35 -32.18 26.79
CA LEU A 381 -7.99 -32.50 26.34
C LEU A 381 -6.91 -32.08 27.34
N LEU A 382 -7.06 -30.89 27.94
CA LEU A 382 -6.12 -30.32 28.92
C LEU A 382 -6.53 -30.60 30.37
N ARG A 383 -7.51 -31.47 30.59
CA ARG A 383 -8.01 -31.81 31.92
C ARG A 383 -6.88 -32.44 32.73
N ARG A 384 -6.58 -31.85 33.89
CA ARG A 384 -5.48 -32.28 34.78
C ARG A 384 -4.10 -32.31 34.10
N ASP A 385 -3.88 -31.46 33.09
CA ASP A 385 -2.59 -31.32 32.43
C ASP A 385 -1.51 -30.74 33.37
N ASP A 386 -0.34 -31.38 33.42
CA ASP A 386 0.75 -31.01 34.35
C ASP A 386 1.41 -29.69 33.94
N THR A 387 1.53 -29.41 32.64
CA THR A 387 2.05 -28.13 32.14
C THR A 387 1.13 -26.99 32.55
N LEU A 388 -0.18 -27.16 32.34
CA LEU A 388 -1.19 -26.19 32.73
C LEU A 388 -1.22 -25.97 34.26
N SER A 389 -1.13 -27.04 35.05
CA SER A 389 -0.99 -26.98 36.52
C SER A 389 0.23 -26.16 36.95
N SER A 390 1.37 -26.37 36.29
CA SER A 390 2.62 -25.66 36.53
C SER A 390 2.52 -24.17 36.19
N LEU A 391 1.80 -23.82 35.13
CA LEU A 391 1.54 -22.43 34.73
C LEU A 391 0.58 -21.72 35.69
N ILE A 392 -0.54 -22.36 36.04
CA ILE A 392 -1.48 -21.85 37.06
C ILE A 392 -0.73 -21.58 38.37
N SER A 393 0.12 -22.51 38.78
CA SER A 393 0.95 -22.37 39.99
C SER A 393 1.89 -21.18 39.89
N SER A 394 2.57 -20.98 38.74
CA SER A 394 3.42 -19.82 38.48
C SER A 394 2.68 -18.49 38.53
N PHE A 395 1.51 -18.40 37.90
CA PHE A 395 0.67 -17.21 37.92
C PHE A 395 0.29 -16.84 39.35
N ARG A 396 -0.12 -17.82 40.15
CA ARG A 396 -0.52 -17.60 41.55
C ARG A 396 0.68 -17.27 42.44
N SER A 397 1.76 -18.03 42.36
CA SER A 397 2.91 -17.86 43.25
C SER A 397 3.64 -16.54 43.03
N ASN A 398 3.79 -16.11 41.78
CA ASN A 398 4.47 -14.84 41.48
C ASN A 398 3.61 -13.65 41.89
N MET A 399 2.31 -13.66 41.58
CA MET A 399 1.42 -12.55 41.94
C MET A 399 1.15 -12.44 43.44
N MET A 400 1.15 -13.55 44.17
CA MET A 400 1.11 -13.56 45.64
C MET A 400 2.49 -13.32 46.28
N GLY A 401 3.53 -13.14 45.46
CA GLY A 401 4.90 -12.89 45.90
C GLY A 401 5.09 -11.50 46.49
N THR A 402 6.29 -11.25 46.99
CA THR A 402 6.66 -9.96 47.59
C THR A 402 7.92 -9.39 46.96
N VAL A 403 8.07 -8.07 47.07
CA VAL A 403 9.17 -7.28 46.51
C VAL A 403 9.66 -6.25 47.51
N THR A 404 10.96 -6.01 47.54
CA THR A 404 11.55 -4.97 48.40
C THR A 404 11.66 -3.68 47.62
N ALA A 405 10.94 -2.64 48.05
CA ALA A 405 10.96 -1.32 47.41
C ALA A 405 12.20 -0.52 47.82
N SER A 406 12.42 0.63 47.17
CA SER A 406 13.56 1.53 47.43
C SER A 406 13.64 2.06 48.87
N ASN A 407 12.52 2.06 49.59
CA ASN A 407 12.44 2.40 51.01
C ASN A 407 12.89 1.26 51.96
N GLY A 408 13.36 0.13 51.42
CA GLY A 408 13.88 -1.02 52.17
C GLY A 408 12.81 -1.93 52.80
N LYS A 409 11.51 -1.64 52.59
CA LYS A 409 10.41 -2.47 53.08
C LYS A 409 9.93 -3.45 52.01
N THR A 410 9.42 -4.59 52.46
CA THR A 410 8.86 -5.63 51.61
C THR A 410 7.35 -5.45 51.48
N TYR A 411 6.87 -5.47 50.24
CA TYR A 411 5.46 -5.27 49.87
C TYR A 411 5.00 -6.40 48.97
N GLY A 412 3.69 -6.60 48.89
CA GLY A 412 3.04 -7.44 47.87
C GLY A 412 1.75 -6.77 47.39
N LEU A 413 1.02 -7.41 46.49
CA LEU A 413 -0.24 -6.87 45.96
C LEU A 413 -1.27 -6.57 47.06
N SER A 414 -1.28 -7.34 48.14
CA SER A 414 -2.12 -7.09 49.31
C SER A 414 -1.84 -5.75 50.00
N SER A 415 -0.62 -5.22 49.89
CA SER A 415 -0.26 -3.89 50.41
C SER A 415 -0.98 -2.77 49.65
N LEU A 416 -1.37 -3.04 48.40
CA LEU A 416 -2.14 -2.14 47.53
C LEU A 416 -3.65 -2.37 47.64
N GLY A 417 -4.10 -3.29 48.49
CA GLY A 417 -5.51 -3.69 48.55
C GLY A 417 -5.92 -4.66 47.45
N ILE A 418 -4.97 -5.24 46.70
CA ILE A 418 -5.26 -6.27 45.70
C ILE A 418 -5.14 -7.64 46.36
N THR A 419 -6.22 -8.42 46.36
CA THR A 419 -6.33 -9.69 47.10
C THR A 419 -7.05 -10.78 46.29
N THR A 420 -7.25 -11.96 46.85
CA THR A 420 -8.10 -13.03 46.28
C THR A 420 -9.40 -13.09 47.08
N SER A 421 -10.46 -13.68 46.52
CA SER A 421 -11.75 -13.82 47.23
C SER A 421 -11.58 -14.43 48.63
N GLY A 422 -12.29 -13.85 49.60
CA GLY A 422 -12.40 -14.38 50.96
C GLY A 422 -13.55 -15.39 51.10
N LYS A 423 -14.43 -15.49 50.11
CA LYS A 423 -15.68 -16.28 50.14
C LYS A 423 -15.69 -17.41 49.11
N ASP A 424 -15.17 -17.18 47.90
CA ASP A 424 -15.17 -18.14 46.80
C ASP A 424 -13.76 -18.63 46.47
N TRP A 425 -13.33 -19.67 47.19
CA TRP A 425 -12.05 -20.31 46.93
C TRP A 425 -12.01 -21.10 45.60
N TYR A 426 -13.16 -21.32 44.94
CA TYR A 426 -13.24 -22.07 43.69
C TYR A 426 -12.84 -21.24 42.46
N GLU A 427 -12.74 -19.92 42.58
CA GLU A 427 -12.28 -19.05 41.50
C GLU A 427 -10.83 -19.32 41.08
N GLY A 428 -10.06 -20.01 41.94
CA GLY A 428 -8.74 -20.51 41.61
C GLY A 428 -7.64 -19.45 41.63
N GLY A 429 -7.82 -18.40 42.45
CA GLY A 429 -6.81 -17.36 42.72
C GLY A 429 -6.92 -16.13 41.84
N LEU A 430 -8.13 -15.78 41.40
CA LEU A 430 -8.39 -14.49 40.75
C LEU A 430 -8.07 -13.35 41.72
N LEU A 431 -7.67 -12.22 41.16
CA LEU A 431 -7.30 -11.02 41.89
C LEU A 431 -8.44 -10.00 41.87
N HIS A 432 -8.64 -9.37 43.01
CA HIS A 432 -9.72 -8.47 43.35
C HIS A 432 -9.13 -7.19 43.90
N ILE A 433 -9.64 -6.04 43.46
CA ILE A 433 -9.19 -4.73 43.94
C ILE A 433 -10.21 -4.27 44.99
N LYS A 434 -9.76 -4.07 46.23
CA LYS A 434 -10.64 -3.57 47.29
C LYS A 434 -11.12 -2.16 46.97
N GLY A 435 -12.41 -1.91 47.15
CA GLY A 435 -13.05 -0.63 46.83
C GLY A 435 -13.20 -0.33 45.34
N ASP A 436 -13.02 -1.33 44.47
CA ASP A 436 -13.38 -1.23 43.06
C ASP A 436 -14.89 -1.42 42.89
N GLU A 437 -15.53 -0.50 42.18
CA GLU A 437 -16.99 -0.49 42.00
C GLU A 437 -17.51 -1.67 41.16
N ASP A 438 -16.65 -2.25 40.33
CA ASP A 438 -16.97 -3.43 39.51
C ASP A 438 -16.75 -4.76 40.27
N ASP A 439 -16.20 -4.70 41.48
CA ASP A 439 -15.93 -5.88 42.30
C ASP A 439 -17.03 -6.09 43.36
N ALA A 440 -18.00 -6.93 43.03
CA ALA A 440 -19.15 -7.18 43.90
C ALA A 440 -18.79 -7.71 45.31
N GLU A 441 -17.60 -8.29 45.52
CA GLU A 441 -17.19 -8.78 46.84
C GLU A 441 -16.60 -7.67 47.71
N TYR A 442 -15.85 -6.75 47.10
CA TYR A 442 -15.05 -5.76 47.80
C TYR A 442 -15.40 -4.30 47.53
N MET A 443 -16.46 -4.02 46.76
CA MET A 443 -16.91 -2.65 46.42
C MET A 443 -17.15 -1.75 47.63
N ASP A 444 -17.56 -2.31 48.78
CA ASP A 444 -17.83 -1.56 50.02
C ASP A 444 -16.56 -1.32 50.88
N GLU A 445 -15.39 -1.82 50.45
CA GLU A 445 -14.13 -1.63 51.17
C GLU A 445 -13.37 -0.35 50.77
N GLU A 446 -12.40 0.09 51.58
CA GLU A 446 -11.55 1.23 51.25
C GLU A 446 -10.64 0.93 50.04
N ASN A 447 -10.68 1.79 49.02
CA ASN A 447 -9.80 1.71 47.86
C ASN A 447 -8.37 2.15 48.21
N LYS A 448 -7.58 1.20 48.72
CA LYS A 448 -6.19 1.43 49.11
C LYS A 448 -5.28 1.73 47.93
N LEU A 449 -5.60 1.22 46.74
CA LEU A 449 -4.81 1.45 45.55
C LEU A 449 -4.91 2.92 45.12
N GLU A 450 -6.13 3.45 44.99
CA GLU A 450 -6.38 4.85 44.63
C GLU A 450 -5.76 5.83 45.64
N LYS A 451 -5.90 5.51 46.94
CA LYS A 451 -5.27 6.30 48.01
C LYS A 451 -3.74 6.33 47.89
N LEU A 452 -3.11 5.16 47.71
CA LEU A 452 -1.65 5.09 47.56
C LEU A 452 -1.15 5.72 46.26
N LEU A 453 -1.93 5.67 45.18
CA LEU A 453 -1.61 6.38 43.93
C LEU A 453 -1.61 7.91 44.13
N THR A 454 -2.49 8.42 44.98
CA THR A 454 -2.54 9.84 45.34
C THR A 454 -1.38 10.25 46.26
N GLU A 455 -1.04 9.40 47.23
CA GLU A 455 0.00 9.68 48.23
C GLU A 455 1.44 9.43 47.73
N ASP A 456 1.68 8.28 47.08
CA ASP A 456 3.00 7.84 46.61
C ASP A 456 2.89 6.92 45.37
N PRO A 457 2.64 7.50 44.17
CA PRO A 457 2.49 6.73 42.94
C PRO A 457 3.78 5.99 42.54
N ASP A 458 4.95 6.50 42.95
CA ASP A 458 6.23 5.89 42.61
C ASP A 458 6.44 4.58 43.39
N LEU A 459 5.93 4.49 44.63
CA LEU A 459 5.89 3.24 45.39
C LEU A 459 4.94 2.21 44.75
N VAL A 460 3.74 2.62 44.32
CA VAL A 460 2.80 1.72 43.63
C VAL A 460 3.43 1.10 42.39
N MET A 461 4.09 1.93 41.57
CA MET A 461 4.78 1.48 40.36
C MET A 461 5.89 0.47 40.67
N GLN A 462 6.69 0.69 41.72
CA GLN A 462 7.75 -0.25 42.13
C GLN A 462 7.18 -1.60 42.55
N ILE A 463 6.07 -1.61 43.30
CA ILE A 463 5.43 -2.85 43.77
C ILE A 463 4.90 -3.65 42.58
N LEU A 464 4.10 -3.02 41.71
CA LEU A 464 3.53 -3.66 40.52
C LEU A 464 4.63 -4.20 39.62
N THR A 465 5.59 -3.35 39.25
CA THR A 465 6.68 -3.70 38.35
C THR A 465 7.51 -4.86 38.90
N GLY A 466 7.80 -4.86 40.20
CA GLY A 466 8.54 -5.96 40.81
C GLY A 466 7.80 -7.29 40.71
N VAL A 467 6.51 -7.30 41.04
CA VAL A 467 5.69 -8.52 41.04
C VAL A 467 5.49 -9.03 39.60
N THR A 468 5.17 -8.16 38.66
CA THR A 468 4.96 -8.54 37.25
C THR A 468 6.27 -8.96 36.57
N ASN A 469 7.41 -8.36 36.90
CA ASN A 469 8.71 -8.81 36.41
C ASN A 469 9.07 -10.22 36.88
N ASN A 470 8.71 -10.59 38.11
CA ASN A 470 8.93 -11.96 38.60
C ASN A 470 8.10 -12.97 37.81
N LEU A 471 6.82 -12.67 37.56
CA LEU A 471 5.96 -13.49 36.71
C LEU A 471 6.53 -13.61 35.29
N TYR A 472 6.91 -12.47 34.69
CA TYR A 472 7.49 -12.45 33.36
C TYR A 472 8.77 -13.28 33.26
N ALA A 473 9.68 -13.15 34.23
CA ALA A 473 10.92 -13.91 34.28
C ALA A 473 10.67 -15.43 34.42
N ASP A 474 9.72 -15.84 35.25
CA ASP A 474 9.36 -17.25 35.42
C ASP A 474 8.74 -17.84 34.14
N LEU A 475 7.83 -17.10 33.49
CA LEU A 475 7.24 -17.51 32.21
C LEU A 475 8.28 -17.59 31.09
N GLN A 476 9.22 -16.64 31.03
CA GLN A 476 10.33 -16.66 30.08
C GLN A 476 11.24 -17.88 30.30
N LYS A 477 11.54 -18.20 31.56
CA LYS A 477 12.30 -19.39 31.91
C LYS A 477 11.57 -20.67 31.48
N LYS A 478 10.26 -20.76 31.73
CA LYS A 478 9.43 -21.92 31.38
C LYS A 478 9.22 -22.10 29.88
N SER A 479 9.28 -21.01 29.12
CA SER A 479 9.15 -21.00 27.66
C SER A 479 10.50 -20.94 26.93
N SER A 480 11.60 -21.16 27.64
CA SER A 480 12.93 -21.25 27.02
C SER A 480 13.07 -22.51 26.16
N SER A 481 13.82 -22.40 25.05
CA SER A 481 14.04 -23.56 24.17
C SER A 481 14.78 -24.67 24.90
N THR A 482 14.33 -25.90 24.69
CA THR A 482 15.01 -27.11 25.15
C THR A 482 15.30 -28.04 23.95
N THR A 483 15.83 -29.23 24.21
CA THR A 483 15.92 -30.28 23.19
C THR A 483 14.53 -30.72 22.73
N MET A 484 13.52 -30.68 23.61
CA MET A 484 12.16 -31.19 23.36
C MET A 484 11.15 -30.10 22.98
N SER A 485 11.47 -28.83 23.26
CA SER A 485 10.59 -27.68 23.03
C SER A 485 11.30 -26.52 22.31
N SER A 486 10.57 -25.75 21.53
CA SER A 486 11.00 -24.48 20.92
C SER A 486 10.99 -23.34 21.95
N VAL A 487 11.50 -22.16 21.57
CA VAL A 487 11.34 -20.94 22.39
C VAL A 487 9.89 -20.44 22.29
N PHE A 488 9.39 -19.79 23.34
CA PHE A 488 8.02 -19.26 23.44
C PHE A 488 6.90 -20.31 23.38
N THR A 489 7.22 -21.58 23.63
CA THR A 489 6.22 -22.64 23.86
C THR A 489 6.36 -23.21 25.27
N PHE A 490 5.23 -23.61 25.85
CA PHE A 490 5.18 -24.29 27.15
C PHE A 490 5.09 -25.81 27.01
N TYR A 491 4.89 -26.33 25.79
CA TYR A 491 4.78 -27.75 25.48
C TYR A 491 5.97 -28.25 24.66
N ASN A 492 6.23 -29.57 24.72
CA ASN A 492 7.28 -30.26 23.98
C ASN A 492 6.94 -30.42 22.48
N ASP A 493 6.74 -29.30 21.79
CA ASP A 493 6.33 -29.23 20.38
C ASP A 493 7.28 -29.99 19.43
N LYS A 494 8.60 -29.95 19.65
CA LYS A 494 9.57 -30.69 18.82
C LYS A 494 9.38 -32.19 18.98
N GLU A 495 9.18 -32.66 20.21
CA GLU A 495 8.94 -34.07 20.48
C GLU A 495 7.58 -34.53 19.93
N MET A 496 6.53 -33.74 20.14
CA MET A 496 5.21 -34.00 19.56
C MET A 496 5.26 -34.10 18.03
N ASN A 497 6.03 -33.23 17.38
CA ASN A 497 6.24 -33.29 15.92
C ASN A 497 6.99 -34.56 15.49
N SER A 498 7.99 -35.00 16.26
CA SER A 498 8.70 -36.26 16.00
C SER A 498 7.76 -37.46 16.14
N GLN A 499 7.00 -37.52 17.25
CA GLN A 499 6.02 -38.58 17.50
C GLN A 499 4.96 -38.62 16.41
N LEU A 500 4.46 -37.46 15.95
CA LEU A 500 3.52 -37.38 14.83
C LEU A 500 4.12 -37.93 13.53
N SER A 501 5.39 -37.65 13.25
CA SER A 501 6.11 -38.20 12.10
C SER A 501 6.22 -39.72 12.17
N ASP A 502 6.53 -40.26 13.34
CA ASP A 502 6.65 -41.70 13.55
C ASP A 502 5.29 -42.40 13.47
N TYR A 503 4.23 -41.83 14.03
CA TYR A 503 2.87 -42.34 13.84
C TYR A 503 2.48 -42.38 12.37
N LYS A 504 2.79 -41.34 11.58
CA LYS A 504 2.53 -41.34 10.13
C LYS A 504 3.27 -42.47 9.40
N LYS A 505 4.53 -42.74 9.79
CA LYS A 505 5.30 -43.87 9.22
C LYS A 505 4.66 -45.21 9.58
N ASP A 506 4.23 -45.38 10.82
CA ASP A 506 3.63 -46.62 11.27
C ASP A 506 2.26 -46.86 10.63
N ILE A 507 1.42 -45.83 10.52
CA ILE A 507 0.18 -45.87 9.73
C ILE A 507 0.47 -46.35 8.31
N SER A 508 1.45 -45.76 7.62
CA SER A 508 1.81 -46.18 6.26
C SER A 508 2.29 -47.64 6.17
N LYS A 509 3.01 -48.14 7.19
CA LYS A 509 3.40 -49.56 7.24
C LYS A 509 2.18 -50.47 7.41
N TRP A 510 1.25 -50.09 8.28
CA TRP A 510 0.02 -50.85 8.53
C TRP A 510 -0.91 -50.86 7.32
N GLU A 511 -1.07 -49.74 6.63
CA GLU A 511 -1.83 -49.66 5.36
C GLU A 511 -1.25 -50.61 4.31
N LYS A 512 0.09 -50.62 4.12
CA LYS A 512 0.77 -51.56 3.21
C LYS A 512 0.54 -53.02 3.61
N LYS A 513 0.58 -53.31 4.90
CA LYS A 513 0.31 -54.67 5.42
C LYS A 513 -1.14 -55.08 5.20
N LEU A 514 -2.09 -54.16 5.41
CA LEU A 514 -3.52 -54.40 5.18
C LEU A 514 -3.80 -54.67 3.70
N ALA A 515 -3.25 -53.85 2.80
CA ALA A 515 -3.37 -54.07 1.35
C ALA A 515 -2.77 -55.42 0.91
N ALA A 516 -1.64 -55.83 1.49
CA ALA A 516 -1.04 -57.14 1.21
C ALA A 516 -1.88 -58.32 1.75
N LEU A 517 -2.54 -58.14 2.90
CA LEU A 517 -3.49 -59.13 3.43
C LEU A 517 -4.74 -59.23 2.56
N GLU A 518 -5.27 -58.09 2.11
CA GLU A 518 -6.39 -58.02 1.18
C GLU A 518 -6.08 -58.76 -0.12
N ASP A 519 -4.94 -58.47 -0.78
CA ASP A 519 -4.51 -59.19 -1.99
C ASP A 519 -4.34 -60.71 -1.75
N ARG A 520 -3.78 -61.09 -0.59
CA ARG A 520 -3.67 -62.50 -0.21
C ARG A 520 -5.05 -63.16 -0.08
N TYR A 521 -5.99 -62.51 0.60
CA TYR A 521 -7.35 -63.04 0.76
C TYR A 521 -8.10 -63.09 -0.57
N TYR A 522 -7.95 -62.10 -1.46
CA TYR A 522 -8.49 -62.16 -2.82
C TYR A 522 -7.93 -63.34 -3.61
N LYS A 523 -6.62 -63.60 -3.54
CA LYS A 523 -5.99 -64.76 -4.20
C LYS A 523 -6.50 -66.09 -3.64
N GLN A 524 -6.65 -66.20 -2.33
CA GLN A 524 -7.19 -67.40 -1.69
C GLN A 524 -8.66 -67.62 -2.07
N PHE A 525 -9.46 -66.55 -2.09
CA PHE A 525 -10.86 -66.60 -2.50
C PHE A 525 -10.98 -67.02 -3.98
N THR A 526 -10.19 -66.41 -4.87
CA THR A 526 -10.15 -66.77 -6.29
C THR A 526 -9.70 -68.23 -6.50
N ALA A 527 -8.71 -68.70 -5.74
CA ALA A 527 -8.26 -70.09 -5.81
C ALA A 527 -9.34 -71.06 -5.31
N MET A 528 -10.06 -70.69 -4.24
CA MET A 528 -11.22 -71.43 -3.75
C MET A 528 -12.35 -71.45 -4.79
N GLU A 529 -12.66 -70.34 -5.44
CA GLU A 529 -13.64 -70.29 -6.53
C GLU A 529 -13.26 -71.21 -7.69
N LYS A 530 -11.98 -71.19 -8.11
CA LYS A 530 -11.47 -72.09 -9.15
C LYS A 530 -11.54 -73.56 -8.73
N ALA A 531 -11.18 -73.88 -7.48
CA ALA A 531 -11.28 -75.23 -6.96
C ALA A 531 -12.74 -75.71 -6.87
N MET A 532 -13.67 -74.85 -6.44
CA MET A 532 -15.11 -75.15 -6.45
C MET A 532 -15.64 -75.34 -7.87
N ALA A 533 -15.23 -74.50 -8.83
CA ALA A 533 -15.58 -74.67 -10.24
C ALA A 533 -15.04 -76.00 -10.81
N GLY A 534 -13.81 -76.38 -10.43
CA GLY A 534 -13.21 -77.67 -10.77
C GLY A 534 -13.90 -78.86 -10.12
N LEU A 535 -14.31 -78.76 -8.85
CA LEU A 535 -15.10 -79.78 -8.17
C LEU A 535 -16.48 -79.92 -8.80
N ASN A 536 -17.14 -78.82 -9.15
CA ASN A 536 -18.41 -78.84 -9.88
C ASN A 536 -18.26 -79.49 -11.26
N SER A 537 -17.18 -79.20 -12.00
CA SER A 537 -16.94 -79.83 -13.31
C SER A 537 -16.60 -81.32 -13.19
N GLN A 538 -15.89 -81.72 -12.13
CA GLN A 538 -15.56 -83.11 -11.83
C GLN A 538 -16.79 -83.89 -11.33
N GLN A 539 -17.64 -83.27 -10.50
CA GLN A 539 -18.96 -83.80 -10.12
C GLN A 539 -19.84 -84.01 -11.35
N ASN A 540 -19.87 -83.05 -12.28
CA ASN A 540 -20.60 -83.17 -13.54
C ASN A 540 -20.02 -84.30 -14.44
N TYR A 541 -18.69 -84.46 -14.49
CA TYR A 541 -18.05 -85.55 -15.21
C TYR A 541 -18.42 -86.93 -14.63
N PHE A 542 -18.35 -87.11 -13.31
CA PHE A 542 -18.77 -88.35 -12.66
C PHE A 542 -20.28 -88.61 -12.83
N SER A 543 -21.11 -87.56 -12.76
CA SER A 543 -22.54 -87.67 -13.02
C SER A 543 -22.85 -88.07 -14.47
N SER A 544 -21.98 -87.74 -15.43
CA SER A 544 -22.12 -88.16 -16.84
C SER A 544 -21.59 -89.56 -17.15
N MET A 545 -20.75 -90.11 -16.27
CA MET A 545 -20.15 -91.46 -16.43
C MET A 545 -20.93 -92.54 -15.66
N LEU A 546 -21.71 -92.15 -14.65
CA LEU A 546 -22.58 -93.03 -13.85
C LEU A 546 -24.07 -92.95 -14.27
N GLY A 547 -24.38 -92.17 -15.31
CA GLY A 547 -25.70 -92.04 -15.93
C GLY A 547 -25.88 -92.99 -17.11
#